data_AF-A0A932A2E0-F1
#
_entry.id   AF-A0A932A2E0-F1
#
_cell.length_a   1.000
_cell.length_b   1.000
_cell.length_c   1.000
_cell.angle_alpha   90.00
_cell.angle_beta   90.00
_cell.angle_gamma   90.00
#
_symmetry.space_group_name_H-M   'P 1'
#
loop_
_entity.id
_entity.type
_entity.pdbx_description
1 polymer ?
#
loop_
_entity_poly.entity_id
_entity_poly.type
_entity_poly.pdbx_seq_one_letter_code
_entity_poly.pdbx_strand_id
1 'polypeptide(L)' 'MRPYYLDHRGDCPEQWRAIGWAKGKLYSVIYEEREDDEGEYHHLVTLWKSTKEEKKLYEENS' A
#
# COMPACT_ATOMS: atom_id res chain seq x y z
N MET A 1 -10.52 6.58 -12.85
CA MET A 1 -9.82 5.30 -12.64
C MET A 1 -8.60 5.58 -11.79
N ARG A 2 -8.70 5.33 -10.48
CA ARG A 2 -7.59 5.53 -9.54
C ARG A 2 -6.61 4.36 -9.67
N PRO A 3 -5.32 4.58 -9.92
CA PRO A 3 -4.37 3.51 -10.20
C PRO A 3 -4.16 2.56 -9.00
N TYR A 4 -4.43 3.03 -7.78
CA TYR A 4 -4.33 2.27 -6.54
C TYR A 4 -5.41 2.68 -5.52
N TYR A 5 -5.79 1.74 -4.66
CA TYR A 5 -6.52 2.02 -3.42
C TYR A 5 -5.51 2.25 -2.30
N LEU A 6 -5.68 3.29 -1.47
CA LEU A 6 -4.80 3.64 -0.35
C LEU A 6 -5.62 3.78 0.93
N ASP A 7 -5.13 3.19 2.00
CA ASP A 7 -5.74 3.22 3.33
C ASP A 7 -4.68 3.59 4.37
N HIS A 8 -5.05 4.49 5.28
CA HIS A 8 -4.17 5.02 6.32
C HIS A 8 -4.38 4.24 7.62
N ARG A 9 -3.30 3.70 8.18
CA ARG A 9 -3.28 3.10 9.51
C ARG A 9 -2.46 4.01 10.41
N GLY A 10 -3.15 4.76 11.28
CA GLY A 10 -2.54 5.69 12.23
C GLY A 10 -1.77 5.01 13.36
N ASP A 11 -0.90 4.07 13.03
CA ASP A 11 0.09 3.48 13.92
C ASP A 11 1.32 4.41 14.03
N CYS A 12 2.24 4.14 14.97
CA CYS A 12 3.52 4.85 15.09
C CYS A 12 4.66 3.85 14.88
N PRO A 13 5.43 3.94 13.77
CA PRO A 13 5.42 4.98 12.73
C PRO A 13 4.17 4.96 11.81
N GLU A 14 3.91 6.07 11.11
CA GLU A 14 2.74 6.24 10.24
C GLU A 14 2.77 5.20 9.12
N GLN A 15 1.71 4.40 9.04
CA GLN A 15 1.65 3.22 8.18
C GLN A 15 0.56 3.36 7.12
N TRP A 16 0.91 3.01 5.90
CA TRP A 16 0.04 3.09 4.74
C TRP A 16 -0.10 1.73 4.09
N ARG A 17 -1.33 1.39 3.67
CA ARG A 17 -1.62 0.21 2.87
C ARG A 17 -2.07 0.64 1.48
N ALA A 18 -1.35 0.21 0.45
CA ALA A 18 -1.75 0.41 -0.94
C ALA A 18 -2.07 -0.92 -1.64
N ILE A 19 -3.06 -0.91 -2.53
CA ILE A 19 -3.41 -2.04 -3.40
C ILE A 19 -3.36 -1.55 -4.85
N GLY A 20 -2.57 -2.20 -5.69
CA GLY A 20 -2.35 -1.76 -7.07
C GLY A 20 -1.82 -2.84 -8.01
N TRP A 21 -1.89 -2.56 -9.31
CA TRP A 21 -1.45 -3.47 -10.36
C TRP A 21 0.08 -3.44 -10.53
N ALA A 22 0.71 -4.62 -10.48
CA ALA A 22 2.10 -4.81 -10.86
C ALA A 22 2.24 -6.08 -11.70
N LYS A 23 2.87 -5.96 -12.88
CA LYS A 23 3.13 -7.09 -13.80
C LYS A 23 1.86 -7.92 -14.10
N GLY A 24 0.72 -7.26 -14.27
CA GLY A 24 -0.56 -7.90 -14.61
C GLY A 24 -1.25 -8.64 -13.45
N LYS A 25 -0.84 -8.41 -12.20
CA LYS A 25 -1.52 -8.94 -11.01
C LYS A 25 -1.70 -7.83 -9.98
N LEU A 26 -2.75 -7.93 -9.16
CA LEU A 26 -2.94 -7.04 -8.01
C LEU A 26 -2.05 -7.49 -6.85
N TYR A 27 -1.35 -6.51 -6.27
CA TYR A 27 -0.51 -6.64 -5.10
C TYR A 27 -0.96 -5.65 -4.03
N SER A 28 -0.81 -6.09 -2.79
CA SER A 28 -1.02 -5.29 -1.60
C SER A 28 0.34 -5.03 -0.97
N VAL A 29 0.57 -3.79 -0.58
CA VAL A 29 1.82 -3.35 0.06
C VAL A 29 1.49 -2.59 1.33
N ILE A 30 2.30 -2.81 2.36
CA ILE A 30 2.35 -1.94 3.52
C ILE A 30 3.71 -1.26 3.52
N TYR A 31 3.68 0.06 3.66
CA TYR A 31 4.87 0.88 3.83
C TYR A 31 4.66 1.87 4.96
N GLU A 32 5.76 2.41 5.46
CA GLU A 32 5.76 3.45 6.48
C GLU A 32 6.52 4.67 5.96
N GLU A 33 6.04 5.85 6.32
CA GLU A 33 6.77 7.10 6.10
C GLU A 33 7.73 7.28 7.29
N ARG A 34 9.03 7.36 7.00
CA ARG A 34 10.10 7.48 7.99
C ARG A 34 11.06 8.59 7.55
N GLU A 35 11.87 9.08 8.47
CA GLU A 35 12.88 10.11 8.20
C GLU A 35 14.25 9.60 8.66
N ASP A 36 15.28 9.86 7.86
CA ASP A 36 16.70 9.69 8.21
C ASP A 36 17.51 10.96 7.91
N ASP A 37 18.83 10.89 8.06
CA ASP A 37 19.72 12.03 7.83
C ASP A 37 19.69 12.56 6.38
N GLU A 38 19.14 11.79 5.42
CA GLU A 38 18.96 12.19 4.02
C GLU A 38 17.53 12.72 3.72
N GLY A 39 16.60 12.57 4.66
CA GLY A 39 15.22 13.09 4.61
C GLY A 39 14.14 12.01 4.73
N GLU A 40 12.93 12.33 4.25
CA GLU A 40 11.80 11.40 4.28
C GLU A 40 11.94 10.28 3.24
N TYR A 41 11.69 9.05 3.65
CA TYR A 41 11.67 7.87 2.79
C TYR A 41 10.52 6.91 3.13
N HIS A 42 10.16 6.10 2.15
CA HIS A 42 9.16 5.05 2.30
C HIS A 42 9.81 3.72 2.65
N HIS A 43 9.62 3.26 3.89
CA HIS A 43 10.10 1.96 4.34
C HIS A 43 9.11 0.86 3.94
N LEU A 44 9.52 -0.06 3.07
CA LEU A 44 8.70 -1.22 2.71
C LEU A 44 8.66 -2.20 3.89
N VAL A 45 7.47 -2.36 4.48
CA VAL A 45 7.24 -3.33 5.57
C VAL A 45 7.00 -4.72 4.99
N THR A 46 6.05 -4.83 4.05
CA THR A 46 5.70 -6.12 3.42
C THR A 46 4.96 -5.93 2.09
N LEU A 47 5.10 -6.92 1.21
CA LEU A 47 4.47 -6.98 -0.10
C LEU A 47 3.94 -8.39 -0.35
N TRP A 48 2.68 -8.50 -0.77
CA TRP A 48 2.08 -9.78 -1.12
C TRP A 48 1.09 -9.66 -2.28
N LYS A 49 0.77 -10.80 -2.91
CA LYS A 49 -0.33 -10.84 -3.88
C LYS A 49 -1.64 -10.58 -3.15
N SER A 50 -2.45 -9.65 -3.65
CA SER A 50 -3.71 -9.30 -3.00
C SER A 50 -4.61 -10.51 -2.83
N THR A 51 -5.24 -10.61 -1.66
CA THR A 51 -6.27 -11.62 -1.39
C THR A 51 -7.52 -11.37 -2.23
N LYS A 52 -8.51 -12.28 -2.19
CA LYS A 52 -9.78 -12.07 -2.92
C LYS A 52 -10.53 -10.84 -2.41
N GLU A 53 -10.51 -10.65 -1.10
CA GLU A 53 -11.16 -9.54 -0.39
C GLU A 53 -10.49 -8.21 -0.72
N GLU A 54 -9.15 -8.18 -0.75
CA GLU A 54 -8.38 -6.98 -1.12
C GLU A 54 -8.57 -6.60 -2.59
N LYS A 55 -8.70 -7.57 -3.48
CA LYS A 55 -9.07 -7.30 -4.88
C LYS A 55 -10.46 -6.70 -5.00
N LYS A 56 -11.44 -7.25 -4.27
CA LYS A 56 -12.80 -6.70 -4.24
C LYS A 56 -12.80 -5.27 -3.69
N LEU A 57 -12.04 -5.02 -2.63
CA LEU A 57 -11.87 -3.68 -2.06
C LEU A 57 -11.28 -2.71 -3.09
N TYR A 58 -10.26 -3.14 -3.84
CA TYR A 58 -9.71 -2.35 -4.94
C TYR A 58 -10.75 -2.07 -6.02
N GLU A 59 -11.48 -3.09 -6.50
CA GLU A 59 -12.51 -2.95 -7.54
C GLU A 59 -13.66 -2.03 -7.12
N GLU A 60 -14.06 -2.05 -5.84
CA GLU A 60 -15.12 -1.20 -5.30
C GLU A 60 -14.69 0.27 -5.14
N ASN A 61 -13.38 0.58 -5.15
CA ASN A 61 -12.84 1.90 -4.85
C ASN A 61 -11.92 2.49 -5.96
N SER A 62 -11.84 1.86 -7.14
CA SER A 62 -10.93 2.24 -8.25
C SER A 62 -11.64 2.94 -9.43
#